data_AF-A0A1G2Y9J1-F1
#
_entry.id   AF-A0A1G2Y9J1-F1
#
_cell.length_a   1.000
_cell.length_b   1.000
_cell.length_c   1.000
_cell.angle_alpha   90.00
_cell.angle_beta   90.00
_cell.angle_gamma   90.00
#
_symmetry.space_group_name_H-M   'P 1'
#
loop_
_entity.id
_entity.type
_entity.pdbx_description
1 polymer ?
#
loop_
_entity_poly.entity_id
_entity_poly.type
_entity_poly.pdbx_seq_one_letter_code
_entity_poly.pdbx_strand_id
1 'polypeptide(L)'
;MMAVLVGIDEAGFGPILGPLVVSSSSFLVPGHFLELDSTGLPAVPPNDSSSSIVGNSGQAGSPHADLWHVLKRSVAKKRTQLSGRLLITDSKKAYSRSIGIKHLQRTVLAVLKCYGKEPATLTELVKLLCPDYLGQLNEYPWHKNAINREIFVDKAEITLASMVFGEDLTSNGVKFLGLRSCCLDVAFYNKMISCMKNKANVLFSVTSQLIKNAFDNYPGEDMHIIIDRQGGRVHYREHLQRMFSEMQLCIIRETPQESIYQLITDGRIMRVHFIVGADENFLPVSLASMVSKYLRELLVDNINCYFLHLCPDIKPTAGYWKDGLRFIKDLQVKAPHVKFNSDQLIRCR
;
A
#
# COMPACT_ATOMS: atom_id res chain seq x y z
N MET A 1 3.76 18.14 -21.09
CA MET A 1 3.94 18.30 -19.64
C MET A 1 3.92 16.92 -19.01
N MET A 2 4.76 16.65 -18.01
CA MET A 2 4.70 15.42 -17.22
C MET A 2 4.07 15.74 -15.85
N ALA A 3 3.69 14.72 -15.11
CA ALA A 3 3.20 14.87 -13.75
C ALA A 3 3.44 13.59 -12.94
N VAL A 4 3.55 13.75 -11.62
CA VAL A 4 3.77 12.63 -10.70
C VAL A 4 2.43 12.17 -10.14
N LEU A 5 2.12 10.88 -10.34
CA LEU A 5 0.98 10.21 -9.77
C LEU A 5 1.44 9.23 -8.68
N VAL A 6 0.93 9.41 -7.46
CA VAL A 6 1.25 8.57 -6.30
C VAL A 6 -0.02 7.93 -5.79
N GLY A 7 0.01 6.61 -5.57
CA GLY A 7 -1.04 5.91 -4.84
C GLY A 7 -0.55 5.50 -3.45
N ILE A 8 -1.41 5.62 -2.42
CA ILE A 8 -1.10 5.24 -1.04
C ILE A 8 -2.22 4.38 -0.47
N ASP A 9 -1.85 3.27 0.16
CA ASP A 9 -2.78 2.37 0.86
C ASP A 9 -2.09 1.61 2.00
N GLU A 10 -2.86 1.04 2.92
CA GLU A 10 -2.37 0.31 4.09
C GLU A 10 -2.75 -1.18 4.14
N ALA A 11 -2.00 -1.91 4.96
CA ALA A 11 -2.36 -3.22 5.43
C ALA A 11 -2.14 -3.31 6.94
N GLY A 12 -3.12 -3.89 7.62
CA GLY A 12 -3.00 -4.20 9.03
C GLY A 12 -3.51 -3.11 9.97
N PHE A 13 -4.54 -2.36 9.59
CA PHE A 13 -5.22 -1.42 10.49
C PHE A 13 -6.00 -2.10 11.64
N GLY A 14 -6.77 -3.15 11.32
CA GLY A 14 -7.59 -3.90 12.29
C GLY A 14 -6.91 -4.99 13.14
N PRO A 15 -5.83 -5.67 12.69
CA PRO A 15 -5.11 -6.68 13.46
C PRO A 15 -4.59 -6.22 14.83
N ILE A 16 -4.52 -7.18 15.76
CA ILE A 16 -3.90 -7.01 17.08
C ILE A 16 -2.47 -7.53 17.14
N LEU A 17 -2.06 -8.39 16.21
CA LEU A 17 -0.68 -8.87 16.09
C LEU A 17 -0.06 -8.45 14.76
N GLY A 18 1.26 -8.27 14.78
CA GLY A 18 2.06 -7.84 13.63
C GLY A 18 2.01 -6.34 13.38
N PRO A 19 2.76 -5.84 12.38
CA PRO A 19 2.94 -4.42 12.12
C PRO A 19 1.81 -3.81 11.28
N LEU A 20 1.61 -2.50 11.44
CA LEU A 20 0.81 -1.70 10.51
C LEU A 20 1.77 -1.26 9.40
N VAL A 21 1.40 -1.50 8.15
CA VAL A 21 2.23 -1.12 7.00
C VAL A 21 1.42 -0.20 6.12
N VAL A 22 1.94 0.97 5.82
CA VAL A 22 1.41 1.88 4.80
C VAL A 22 2.45 1.98 3.71
N SER A 23 2.05 1.93 2.45
CA SER A 23 2.97 2.01 1.32
C SER A 23 2.50 3.02 0.30
N SER A 24 3.43 3.50 -0.51
CA SER A 24 3.17 4.30 -1.69
C SER A 24 3.79 3.67 -2.92
N SER A 25 3.17 3.89 -4.07
CA SER A 25 3.75 3.62 -5.39
C SER A 25 3.66 4.87 -6.24
N SER A 26 4.76 5.21 -6.93
CA SER A 26 4.90 6.47 -7.65
C SER A 26 5.19 6.25 -9.13
N PHE A 27 4.53 7.03 -9.98
CA PHE A 27 4.67 7.00 -11.42
C PHE A 27 4.84 8.43 -11.96
N LEU A 28 5.67 8.59 -12.98
CA LEU A 28 5.67 9.79 -13.83
C LEU A 28 4.83 9.49 -15.06
N VAL A 29 3.81 10.30 -15.29
CA VAL A 29 2.84 10.12 -16.38
C VAL A 29 2.76 11.36 -17.25
N PRO A 30 2.38 11.24 -18.53
CA PRO A 30 2.01 12.40 -19.34
C PRO A 30 0.91 13.22 -18.66
N GLY A 31 1.03 14.56 -18.66
CA GLY A 31 0.12 15.46 -17.95
C GLY A 31 -1.35 15.35 -18.39
N HIS A 32 -1.60 14.96 -19.64
CA HIS A 32 -2.96 14.71 -20.14
C HIS A 32 -3.63 13.47 -19.50
N PHE A 33 -2.87 12.62 -18.79
CA PHE A 33 -3.46 11.56 -17.95
C PHE A 33 -4.06 12.12 -16.65
N LEU A 34 -3.81 13.39 -16.34
CA LEU A 34 -4.29 14.08 -15.16
C LEU A 34 -5.18 15.30 -15.49
N GLU A 35 -5.40 15.58 -16.78
CA GLU A 35 -6.28 16.67 -17.19
C GLU A 35 -7.66 16.43 -16.60
N LEU A 36 -8.21 17.45 -15.96
CA LEU A 36 -9.50 17.36 -15.31
C LEU A 36 -10.58 17.73 -16.33
N ASP A 37 -11.70 17.03 -16.33
CA ASP A 37 -12.92 17.57 -16.95
C ASP A 37 -13.19 18.89 -16.21
N SER A 38 -13.90 19.83 -16.83
CA SER A 38 -14.24 21.17 -16.30
C SER A 38 -14.91 21.21 -14.91
N THR A 39 -15.13 20.05 -14.30
CA THR A 39 -15.69 19.81 -12.97
C THR A 39 -14.69 19.27 -11.93
N GLY A 40 -13.45 18.90 -12.30
CA GLY A 40 -12.48 18.35 -11.35
C GLY A 40 -12.70 16.86 -10.99
N LEU A 41 -13.30 16.07 -11.87
CA LEU A 41 -13.71 14.66 -11.64
C LEU A 41 -12.82 13.64 -12.36
N PRO A 42 -12.55 12.46 -11.76
CA PRO A 42 -12.53 11.18 -12.47
C PRO A 42 -13.97 10.75 -12.76
N ALA A 43 -14.29 10.27 -13.98
CA ALA A 43 -15.53 9.54 -14.15
C ALA A 43 -15.35 8.11 -13.62
N VAL A 44 -16.16 7.76 -12.63
CA VAL A 44 -16.31 6.41 -12.12
C VAL A 44 -17.05 5.61 -13.19
N PRO A 45 -16.51 4.49 -13.71
CA PRO A 45 -17.26 3.65 -14.63
C PRO A 45 -18.51 3.11 -13.91
N PRO A 46 -19.68 3.08 -14.57
CA PRO A 46 -20.89 2.54 -13.96
C PRO A 46 -20.67 1.06 -13.60
N ASN A 47 -21.06 0.70 -12.37
CA ASN A 47 -21.04 -0.67 -11.88
C ASN A 47 -21.92 -1.54 -12.78
N ASP A 48 -21.30 -2.56 -13.38
CA ASP A 48 -21.98 -3.53 -14.24
C ASP A 48 -22.67 -4.58 -13.36
N SER A 49 -23.96 -4.38 -13.13
CA SER A 49 -24.89 -5.43 -12.67
C SER A 49 -26.17 -5.37 -13.50
N SER A 50 -26.11 -6.05 -14.66
CA SER A 50 -27.21 -6.71 -15.39
C SER A 50 -28.54 -5.96 -15.67
N SER A 51 -28.78 -5.79 -16.98
CA SER A 51 -30.03 -6.00 -17.76
C SER A 51 -30.75 -4.79 -18.39
N SER A 52 -31.12 -5.02 -19.67
CA SER A 52 -32.05 -4.35 -20.60
C SER A 52 -31.70 -3.05 -21.35
N ILE A 53 -31.25 -3.23 -22.60
CA ILE A 53 -31.63 -2.60 -23.90
C ILE A 53 -32.38 -1.25 -23.88
N VAL A 54 -31.79 -0.21 -24.51
CA VAL A 54 -32.24 0.57 -25.70
C VAL A 54 -31.59 1.98 -25.68
N GLY A 55 -30.83 2.30 -26.74
CA GLY A 55 -30.93 3.60 -27.44
C GLY A 55 -30.18 4.83 -26.93
N ASN A 56 -29.14 5.18 -27.71
CA ASN A 56 -28.64 6.52 -28.04
C ASN A 56 -27.76 7.36 -27.07
N SER A 57 -26.55 7.61 -27.58
CA SER A 57 -25.77 8.85 -27.49
C SER A 57 -25.60 9.50 -26.11
N GLY A 58 -24.51 9.16 -25.43
CA GLY A 58 -23.94 9.92 -24.33
C GLY A 58 -22.42 9.76 -24.36
N GLN A 59 -21.72 10.87 -24.59
CA GLN A 59 -20.27 10.98 -24.70
C GLN A 59 -19.54 10.54 -23.43
N ALA A 60 -18.27 10.18 -23.66
CA ALA A 60 -17.28 9.67 -22.74
C ALA A 60 -17.15 10.48 -21.43
N GLY A 61 -16.97 9.77 -20.33
CA GLY A 61 -16.52 10.32 -19.07
C GLY A 61 -15.24 9.63 -18.59
N SER A 62 -14.23 10.45 -18.32
CA SER A 62 -13.13 10.34 -17.34
C SER A 62 -11.80 10.74 -17.98
N PRO A 63 -11.17 11.84 -17.55
CA PRO A 63 -9.87 12.27 -18.06
C PRO A 63 -8.73 11.93 -17.08
N HIS A 64 -8.90 10.89 -16.27
CA HIS A 64 -7.77 10.13 -15.76
C HIS A 64 -7.57 8.88 -16.61
N ALA A 65 -6.42 8.77 -17.27
CA ALA A 65 -6.10 7.56 -18.02
C ALA A 65 -6.08 6.38 -17.04
N ASP A 66 -7.01 5.43 -17.21
CA ASP A 66 -7.03 4.19 -16.46
C ASP A 66 -5.71 3.46 -16.73
N LEU A 67 -4.79 3.47 -15.76
CA LEU A 67 -3.48 2.84 -15.92
C LEU A 67 -3.57 1.32 -16.14
N TRP A 68 -4.66 0.63 -15.77
CA TRP A 68 -4.87 -0.75 -16.20
C TRP A 68 -5.13 -0.85 -17.70
N HIS A 69 -5.84 0.13 -18.28
CA HIS A 69 -6.05 0.20 -19.72
C HIS A 69 -4.76 0.55 -20.46
N VAL A 70 -4.04 1.56 -19.97
CA VAL A 70 -2.75 2.01 -20.54
C VAL A 70 -1.74 0.87 -20.52
N LEU A 71 -1.61 0.16 -19.39
CA LEU A 71 -0.63 -0.91 -19.18
C LEU A 71 -1.23 -2.31 -19.39
N LYS A 72 -2.28 -2.44 -20.22
CA LYS A 72 -3.03 -3.69 -20.38
C LYS A 72 -2.22 -4.88 -20.88
N ARG A 73 -1.05 -4.63 -21.51
CA ARG A 73 -0.15 -5.67 -22.02
C ARG A 73 0.60 -6.36 -20.90
N SER A 74 0.90 -5.64 -19.82
CA SER A 74 1.72 -6.12 -18.71
C SER A 74 0.96 -6.34 -17.41
N VAL A 75 -0.19 -5.68 -17.20
CA VAL A 75 -0.97 -5.79 -15.95
C VAL A 75 -2.42 -6.23 -16.17
N ALA A 76 -3.02 -6.76 -15.12
CA ALA A 76 -4.43 -7.12 -15.08
C ALA A 76 -5.03 -6.86 -13.68
N LYS A 77 -6.29 -6.41 -13.67
CA LYS A 77 -7.07 -6.15 -12.44
C LYS A 77 -7.70 -7.41 -11.83
N LYS A 78 -7.94 -8.44 -12.66
CA LYS A 78 -8.60 -9.70 -12.28
C LYS A 78 -7.61 -10.86 -12.32
N ARG A 79 -7.80 -11.84 -11.42
CA ARG A 79 -6.97 -13.06 -11.32
C ARG A 79 -7.15 -14.05 -12.45
N THR A 80 -8.29 -14.00 -13.13
CA THR A 80 -8.61 -14.87 -14.27
C THR A 80 -7.91 -14.36 -15.52
N GLN A 81 -7.41 -15.28 -16.37
CA GLN A 81 -6.83 -14.94 -17.68
C GLN A 81 -5.68 -13.91 -17.60
N LEU A 82 -4.79 -14.08 -16.61
CA LEU A 82 -3.60 -13.23 -16.49
C LEU A 82 -2.70 -13.32 -17.73
N SER A 83 -2.57 -14.51 -18.33
CA SER A 83 -1.75 -14.72 -19.53
C SER A 83 -0.33 -14.14 -19.39
N GLY A 84 0.30 -14.37 -18.24
CA GLY A 84 1.64 -13.85 -17.90
C GLY A 84 1.67 -12.44 -17.29
N ARG A 85 0.58 -11.68 -17.34
CA ARG A 85 0.48 -10.32 -16.78
C ARG A 85 0.56 -10.31 -15.26
N LEU A 86 1.08 -9.21 -14.73
CA LEU A 86 1.11 -8.91 -13.30
C LEU A 86 -0.32 -8.62 -12.81
N LEU A 87 -0.72 -9.33 -11.74
CA LEU A 87 -1.95 -8.98 -11.04
C LEU A 87 -1.70 -7.70 -10.23
N ILE A 88 -2.46 -6.64 -10.48
CA ILE A 88 -2.49 -5.44 -9.64
C ILE A 88 -3.94 -5.14 -9.28
N THR A 89 -4.30 -5.33 -8.01
CA THR A 89 -5.69 -5.29 -7.51
C THR A 89 -5.69 -5.08 -5.99
N ASP A 90 -6.86 -4.85 -5.37
CA ASP A 90 -7.01 -4.83 -3.91
C ASP A 90 -6.33 -6.07 -3.30
N SER A 91 -5.48 -5.84 -2.30
CA SER A 91 -4.73 -6.90 -1.64
C SER A 91 -5.61 -8.03 -1.07
N LYS A 92 -6.87 -7.76 -0.69
CA LYS A 92 -7.86 -8.76 -0.27
C LYS A 92 -8.33 -9.66 -1.42
N LYS A 93 -8.27 -9.18 -2.67
CA LYS A 93 -8.54 -9.97 -3.88
C LYS A 93 -7.31 -10.73 -4.35
N ALA A 94 -6.11 -10.22 -4.07
CA ALA A 94 -4.84 -10.87 -4.40
C ALA A 94 -4.42 -11.96 -3.41
N TYR A 95 -4.88 -11.88 -2.16
CA TYR A 95 -4.44 -12.76 -1.08
C TYR A 95 -5.59 -13.29 -0.22
N SER A 96 -5.52 -14.58 0.05
CA SER A 96 -6.21 -15.27 1.13
C SER A 96 -5.31 -16.38 1.64
N ARG A 97 -5.67 -17.02 2.77
CA ARG A 97 -4.91 -18.19 3.26
C ARG A 97 -4.85 -19.34 2.24
N SER A 98 -5.88 -19.53 1.43
CA SER A 98 -5.92 -20.60 0.42
C SER A 98 -5.16 -20.23 -0.85
N ILE A 99 -5.14 -18.95 -1.23
CA ILE A 99 -4.41 -18.44 -2.40
C ILE A 99 -2.90 -18.36 -2.10
N GLY A 100 -2.54 -17.97 -0.89
CA GLY A 100 -1.16 -17.73 -0.48
C GLY A 100 -0.59 -16.41 -1.01
N ILE A 101 0.70 -16.20 -0.74
CA ILE A 101 1.40 -14.93 -0.97
C ILE A 101 1.88 -14.72 -2.42
N LYS A 102 1.78 -15.75 -3.28
CA LYS A 102 2.46 -15.82 -4.58
C LYS A 102 2.17 -14.62 -5.49
N HIS A 103 0.92 -14.15 -5.58
CA HIS A 103 0.59 -13.00 -6.42
C HIS A 103 1.16 -11.69 -5.87
N LEU A 104 1.10 -11.48 -4.56
CA LEU A 104 1.70 -10.32 -3.91
C LEU A 104 3.21 -10.30 -4.19
N GLN A 105 3.87 -11.42 -3.91
CA GLN A 105 5.30 -11.59 -4.07
C GLN A 105 5.75 -11.39 -5.53
N ARG A 106 5.10 -12.05 -6.48
CA ARG A 106 5.43 -11.92 -7.91
C ARG A 106 5.32 -10.48 -8.39
N THR A 107 4.20 -9.82 -8.05
CA THR A 107 3.97 -8.45 -8.49
C THR A 107 4.99 -7.48 -7.89
N VAL A 108 5.21 -7.52 -6.58
CA VAL A 108 6.14 -6.60 -5.92
C VAL A 108 7.57 -6.79 -6.42
N LEU A 109 8.05 -8.03 -6.54
CA LEU A 109 9.42 -8.29 -6.98
C LEU A 109 9.65 -7.97 -8.46
N ALA A 110 8.67 -8.21 -9.33
CA ALA A 110 8.78 -7.84 -10.75
C ALA A 110 8.82 -6.32 -10.95
N VAL A 111 8.01 -5.57 -10.21
CA VAL A 111 8.03 -4.10 -10.23
C VAL A 111 9.35 -3.55 -9.69
N LEU A 112 9.85 -4.11 -8.58
CA LEU A 112 11.16 -3.74 -8.03
C LEU A 112 12.30 -4.04 -9.01
N LYS A 113 12.26 -5.21 -9.67
CA LYS A 113 13.26 -5.57 -10.69
C LYS A 113 13.21 -4.63 -11.90
N CYS A 114 12.02 -4.25 -12.34
CA CYS A 114 11.84 -3.21 -13.36
C CYS A 114 12.45 -1.86 -12.93
N TYR A 115 12.46 -1.57 -11.63
CA TYR A 115 13.11 -0.41 -11.03
C TYR A 115 14.62 -0.59 -10.76
N GLY A 116 15.21 -1.70 -11.22
CA GLY A 116 16.63 -2.01 -11.03
C GLY A 116 16.99 -2.47 -9.61
N LYS A 117 16.03 -3.04 -8.86
CA LYS A 117 16.23 -3.53 -7.50
C LYS A 117 15.82 -5.00 -7.38
N GLU A 118 16.69 -5.81 -6.80
CA GLU A 118 16.47 -7.26 -6.67
C GLU A 118 16.79 -7.74 -5.26
N PRO A 119 15.93 -7.45 -4.27
CA PRO A 119 16.15 -7.93 -2.92
C PRO A 119 16.08 -9.47 -2.88
N ALA A 120 17.14 -10.11 -2.42
CA ALA A 120 17.24 -11.55 -2.25
C ALA A 120 16.76 -12.02 -0.87
N THR A 121 16.77 -11.13 0.12
CA THR A 121 16.36 -11.41 1.50
C THR A 121 15.30 -10.45 2.00
N LEU A 122 14.59 -10.83 3.07
CA LEU A 122 13.66 -9.92 3.75
C LEU A 122 14.37 -8.67 4.27
N THR A 123 15.60 -8.77 4.76
CA THR A 123 16.42 -7.62 5.19
C THR A 123 16.59 -6.62 4.07
N GLU A 124 16.99 -7.10 2.89
CA GLU A 124 17.20 -6.24 1.72
C GLU A 124 15.89 -5.60 1.27
N LEU A 125 14.79 -6.36 1.29
CA LEU A 125 13.46 -5.84 0.95
C LEU A 125 13.01 -4.74 1.92
N VAL A 126 13.14 -4.96 3.23
CA VAL A 126 12.81 -3.96 4.25
C VAL A 126 13.71 -2.73 4.12
N LYS A 127 15.02 -2.92 3.97
CA LYS A 127 15.98 -1.82 3.82
C LYS A 127 15.65 -0.95 2.59
N LEU A 128 15.18 -1.59 1.52
CA LEU A 128 14.77 -0.91 0.30
C LEU A 128 13.47 -0.13 0.48
N LEU A 129 12.44 -0.76 1.03
CA LEU A 129 11.08 -0.19 1.10
C LEU A 129 10.88 0.73 2.31
N CYS A 130 11.45 0.38 3.46
CA CYS A 130 11.25 1.08 4.73
C CYS A 130 12.56 1.13 5.54
N PRO A 131 13.58 1.89 5.08
CA PRO A 131 14.91 1.91 5.71
C PRO A 131 14.86 2.34 7.19
N ASP A 132 13.95 3.25 7.54
CA ASP A 132 13.80 3.79 8.90
C ASP A 132 13.33 2.72 9.92
N TYR A 133 12.81 1.60 9.44
CA TYR A 133 12.27 0.51 10.26
C TYR A 133 13.29 -0.57 10.60
N LEU A 134 14.41 -0.65 9.87
CA LEU A 134 15.37 -1.76 10.00
C LEU A 134 15.99 -1.86 11.40
N GLY A 135 16.32 -0.72 12.01
CA GLY A 135 16.87 -0.70 13.38
C GLY A 135 15.89 -1.25 14.41
N GLN A 136 14.61 -0.86 14.31
CA GLN A 136 13.56 -1.27 15.24
C GLN A 136 13.23 -2.76 15.11
N LEU A 137 13.29 -3.31 13.90
CA LEU A 137 13.09 -4.72 13.61
C LEU A 137 14.02 -5.64 14.42
N ASN A 138 15.27 -5.23 14.66
CA ASN A 138 16.26 -6.04 15.38
C ASN A 138 15.96 -6.17 16.89
N GLU A 139 15.10 -5.32 17.45
CA GLU A 139 14.69 -5.38 18.86
C GLU A 139 13.71 -6.52 19.16
N TYR A 140 13.19 -7.18 18.10
CA TYR A 140 12.18 -8.22 18.20
C TYR A 140 12.78 -9.63 18.06
N PRO A 141 12.60 -10.54 19.04
CA PRO A 141 13.17 -11.88 18.99
C PRO A 141 12.80 -12.68 17.73
N TRP A 142 11.57 -12.56 17.27
CA TRP A 142 11.07 -13.26 16.08
C TRP A 142 11.57 -12.69 14.75
N HIS A 143 12.28 -11.56 14.77
CA HIS A 143 12.89 -10.98 13.58
C HIS A 143 14.40 -11.26 13.50
N LYS A 144 15.10 -11.38 14.64
CA LYS A 144 16.57 -11.57 14.69
C LYS A 144 17.10 -12.70 13.78
N ASN A 145 16.47 -13.88 13.84
CA ASN A 145 16.92 -15.04 13.06
C ASN A 145 16.22 -15.18 11.69
N ALA A 146 15.19 -14.37 11.44
CA ALA A 146 14.33 -14.49 10.27
C ALA A 146 14.54 -13.38 9.23
N ILE A 147 15.30 -12.33 9.58
CA ILE A 147 15.54 -11.18 8.70
C ILE A 147 16.43 -11.54 7.49
N ASN A 148 17.31 -12.53 7.62
CA ASN A 148 18.15 -13.04 6.52
C ASN A 148 17.49 -14.15 5.70
N ARG A 149 16.19 -14.38 5.90
CA ARG A 149 15.46 -15.39 5.13
C ARG A 149 15.45 -15.03 3.65
N GLU A 150 15.83 -16.01 2.85
CA GLU A 150 15.77 -15.91 1.39
C GLU A 150 14.33 -15.78 0.88
N ILE A 151 14.16 -14.93 -0.11
CA ILE A 151 12.91 -14.78 -0.83
C ILE A 151 12.92 -15.77 -2.00
N PHE A 152 12.24 -16.91 -1.82
CA PHE A 152 12.16 -17.95 -2.83
C PHE A 152 11.19 -17.58 -3.96
N VAL A 153 11.72 -17.34 -5.16
CA VAL A 153 10.97 -17.11 -6.40
C VAL A 153 11.59 -17.81 -7.59
N ASP A 154 10.78 -18.07 -8.61
CA ASP A 154 11.28 -18.31 -9.96
C ASP A 154 11.87 -17.01 -10.52
N LYS A 155 13.20 -16.90 -10.52
CA LYS A 155 13.92 -15.72 -11.01
C LYS A 155 13.67 -15.47 -12.50
N ALA A 156 13.47 -16.51 -13.31
CA ALA A 156 13.19 -16.36 -14.73
C ALA A 156 11.79 -15.76 -14.94
N GLU A 157 10.81 -16.22 -14.17
CA GLU A 157 9.45 -15.66 -14.18
C GLU A 157 9.44 -14.18 -13.79
N ILE A 158 10.13 -13.79 -12.71
CA ILE A 158 10.23 -12.39 -12.27
C ILE A 158 10.94 -11.54 -13.32
N THR A 159 12.00 -12.08 -13.93
CA THR A 159 12.75 -11.41 -14.99
C THR A 159 11.85 -11.10 -16.18
N LEU A 160 11.15 -12.11 -16.71
CA LEU A 160 10.25 -11.92 -17.84
C LEU A 160 9.13 -10.92 -17.52
N ALA A 161 8.50 -11.05 -16.36
CA ALA A 161 7.43 -10.14 -15.96
C ALA A 161 7.93 -8.68 -15.81
N SER A 162 9.14 -8.48 -15.30
CA SER A 162 9.76 -7.16 -15.16
C SER A 162 10.08 -6.51 -16.52
N MET A 163 10.55 -7.30 -17.50
CA MET A 163 10.81 -6.82 -18.87
C MET A 163 9.52 -6.39 -19.56
N VAL A 164 8.49 -7.24 -19.54
CA VAL A 164 7.19 -6.94 -20.15
C VAL A 164 6.55 -5.68 -19.52
N PHE A 165 6.67 -5.52 -18.20
CA PHE A 165 6.20 -4.32 -17.50
C PHE A 165 6.99 -3.06 -17.89
N GLY A 166 8.32 -3.14 -17.94
CA GLY A 166 9.18 -2.01 -18.34
C GLY A 166 8.97 -1.57 -19.80
N GLU A 167 8.78 -2.52 -20.71
CA GLU A 167 8.47 -2.24 -22.12
C GLU A 167 7.10 -1.57 -22.29
N ASP A 168 6.09 -2.03 -21.55
CA ASP A 168 4.74 -1.46 -21.59
C ASP A 168 4.70 -0.04 -21.00
N LEU A 169 5.42 0.19 -19.90
CA LEU A 169 5.64 1.54 -19.34
C LEU A 169 6.26 2.48 -20.39
N THR A 170 7.38 2.05 -20.99
CA THR A 170 8.13 2.84 -21.97
C THR A 170 7.28 3.15 -23.20
N SER A 171 6.55 2.16 -23.71
CA SER A 171 5.68 2.31 -24.89
C SER A 171 4.55 3.32 -24.69
N ASN A 172 4.14 3.56 -23.45
CA ASN A 172 3.07 4.49 -23.10
C ASN A 172 3.60 5.83 -22.51
N GLY A 173 4.92 6.06 -22.53
CA GLY A 173 5.51 7.28 -21.96
C GLY A 173 5.37 7.38 -20.44
N VAL A 174 5.12 6.27 -19.75
CA VAL A 174 5.02 6.19 -18.29
C VAL A 174 6.37 5.76 -17.73
N LYS A 175 6.79 6.33 -16.60
CA LYS A 175 7.96 5.85 -15.84
C LYS A 175 7.53 5.44 -14.45
N PHE A 176 8.00 4.28 -14.00
CA PHE A 176 7.87 3.89 -12.60
C PHE A 176 8.97 4.58 -11.78
N LEU A 177 8.57 5.33 -10.75
CA LEU A 177 9.48 6.16 -9.94
C LEU A 177 9.93 5.48 -8.65
N GLY A 178 9.17 4.52 -8.13
CA GLY A 178 9.57 3.75 -6.97
C GLY A 178 8.43 3.29 -6.07
N LEU A 179 8.81 2.49 -5.07
CA LEU A 179 7.97 2.10 -3.93
C LEU A 179 8.58 2.65 -2.65
N ARG A 180 7.72 3.03 -1.70
CA ARG A 180 8.12 3.35 -0.33
C ARG A 180 7.10 2.75 0.64
N SER A 181 7.55 2.37 1.82
CA SER A 181 6.70 1.91 2.90
C SER A 181 7.10 2.59 4.21
N CYS A 182 6.11 2.73 5.09
CA CYS A 182 6.28 3.05 6.49
C CYS A 182 5.64 1.92 7.31
N CYS A 183 6.46 1.26 8.12
CA CYS A 183 6.04 0.19 9.01
C CYS A 183 6.03 0.70 10.45
N LEU A 184 4.94 0.45 11.18
CA LEU A 184 4.90 0.58 12.63
C LEU A 184 4.88 -0.81 13.23
N ASP A 185 5.95 -1.19 13.93
CA ASP A 185 5.92 -2.34 14.83
C ASP A 185 4.95 -2.12 15.98
N VAL A 186 4.67 -3.18 16.72
CA VAL A 186 3.66 -3.18 17.77
C VAL A 186 4.01 -2.23 18.92
N ALA A 187 5.25 -2.25 19.41
CA ALA A 187 5.64 -1.39 20.54
C ALA A 187 5.59 0.09 20.15
N PHE A 188 6.09 0.44 18.96
CA PHE A 188 6.02 1.81 18.47
C PHE A 188 4.58 2.25 18.16
N TYR A 189 3.77 1.37 17.57
CA TYR A 189 2.33 1.60 17.40
C TYR A 189 1.65 1.89 18.75
N ASN A 190 1.92 1.09 19.78
CA ASN A 190 1.34 1.26 21.12
C ASN A 190 1.75 2.60 21.73
N LYS A 191 3.03 2.97 21.58
CA LYS A 191 3.53 4.28 22.00
C LYS A 191 2.77 5.41 21.30
N MET A 192 2.61 5.34 19.97
CA MET A 192 1.88 6.36 19.22
C MET A 192 0.40 6.47 19.66
N ILE A 193 -0.26 5.35 19.92
CA ILE A 193 -1.64 5.35 20.43
C ILE A 193 -1.71 5.99 21.83
N SER A 194 -0.75 5.71 22.71
CA SER A 194 -0.72 6.32 24.05
C SER A 194 -0.61 7.86 23.98
N CYS A 195 0.14 8.39 23.01
CA CYS A 195 0.31 9.82 22.80
C CYS A 195 -0.90 10.46 22.10
N MET A 196 -1.41 9.85 21.04
CA MET A 196 -2.44 10.44 20.17
C MET A 196 -3.88 10.09 20.57
N LYS A 197 -4.07 9.04 21.38
CA LYS A 197 -5.35 8.48 21.83
C LYS A 197 -6.35 8.16 20.70
N ASN A 198 -5.88 8.04 19.46
CA ASN A 198 -6.73 7.84 18.29
C ASN A 198 -5.98 7.11 17.16
N LYS A 199 -6.47 5.93 16.75
CA LYS A 199 -5.90 5.10 15.68
C LYS A 199 -5.89 5.80 14.31
N ALA A 200 -6.95 6.54 13.99
CA ALA A 200 -7.02 7.26 12.72
C ALA A 200 -5.95 8.35 12.65
N ASN A 201 -5.58 8.96 13.78
CA ASN A 201 -4.49 9.94 13.83
C ASN A 201 -3.11 9.28 13.68
N VAL A 202 -2.91 8.11 14.29
CA VAL A 202 -1.68 7.32 14.11
C VAL A 202 -1.52 6.94 12.64
N LEU A 203 -2.55 6.37 12.03
CA LEU A 203 -2.51 5.99 10.63
C LEU A 203 -2.29 7.20 9.72
N PHE A 204 -3.03 8.29 9.94
CA PHE A 204 -2.83 9.51 9.18
C PHE A 204 -1.39 10.02 9.30
N SER A 205 -0.82 10.04 10.51
CA SER A 205 0.57 10.45 10.73
C SER A 205 1.60 9.59 9.98
N VAL A 206 1.30 8.33 9.67
CA VAL A 206 2.15 7.48 8.84
C VAL A 206 1.95 7.80 7.36
N THR A 207 0.70 7.87 6.90
CA THR A 207 0.33 8.29 5.54
C THR A 207 0.97 9.63 5.18
N SER A 208 0.94 10.58 6.10
CA SER A 208 1.59 11.88 6.06
C SER A 208 3.08 11.85 5.76
N GLN A 209 3.82 10.88 6.29
CA GLN A 209 5.25 10.73 6.02
C GLN A 209 5.48 10.33 4.57
N LEU A 210 4.61 9.49 4.00
CA LEU A 210 4.69 9.11 2.58
C LEU A 210 4.31 10.27 1.65
N ILE A 211 3.30 11.07 2.03
CA ILE A 211 2.94 12.31 1.30
C ILE A 211 4.16 13.24 1.25
N LYS A 212 4.76 13.53 2.42
CA LYS A 212 5.93 14.40 2.52
C LYS A 212 7.11 13.84 1.73
N ASN A 213 7.39 12.54 1.87
CA ASN A 213 8.48 11.87 1.17
C ASN A 213 8.33 11.96 -0.36
N ALA A 214 7.11 11.77 -0.88
CA ALA A 214 6.83 11.96 -2.30
C ALA A 214 7.09 13.41 -2.72
N PHE A 215 6.55 14.38 -1.97
CA PHE A 215 6.73 15.80 -2.26
C PHE A 215 8.20 16.24 -2.27
N ASP A 216 9.00 15.76 -1.32
CA ASP A 216 10.43 16.11 -1.22
C ASP A 216 11.26 15.47 -2.36
N ASN A 217 10.95 14.23 -2.76
CA ASN A 217 11.78 13.45 -3.69
C ASN A 217 11.52 13.74 -5.17
N TYR A 218 10.39 14.36 -5.51
CA TYR A 218 10.03 14.67 -6.89
C TYR A 218 9.84 16.19 -7.08
N PRO A 219 10.94 16.98 -7.11
CA PRO A 219 10.87 18.42 -7.31
C PRO A 219 10.51 18.77 -8.76
N GLY A 220 9.77 19.87 -8.94
CA GLY A 220 9.56 20.50 -10.25
C GLY A 220 8.39 20.01 -11.10
N GLU A 221 7.69 18.94 -10.71
CA GLU A 221 6.52 18.42 -11.42
C GLU A 221 5.23 18.64 -10.61
N ASP A 222 4.11 18.82 -11.32
CA ASP A 222 2.79 18.77 -10.69
C ASP A 222 2.55 17.38 -10.13
N MET A 223 1.95 17.32 -8.93
CA MET A 223 1.79 16.07 -8.19
C MET A 223 0.34 15.79 -7.83
N HIS A 224 -0.10 14.56 -8.08
CA HIS A 224 -1.37 14.02 -7.62
C HIS A 224 -1.09 12.83 -6.70
N ILE A 225 -1.56 12.90 -5.46
CA ILE A 225 -1.46 11.83 -4.48
C ILE A 225 -2.87 11.33 -4.20
N ILE A 226 -3.13 10.07 -4.54
CA ILE A 226 -4.39 9.38 -4.33
C ILE A 226 -4.23 8.40 -3.17
N ILE A 227 -5.13 8.47 -2.21
CA ILE A 227 -5.06 7.74 -0.96
C ILE A 227 -6.40 7.03 -0.79
N ASP A 228 -6.38 5.71 -0.56
CA ASP A 228 -7.61 5.03 -0.13
C ASP A 228 -8.06 5.61 1.20
N ARG A 229 -9.35 5.89 1.35
CA ARG A 229 -9.84 6.60 2.52
C ARG A 229 -9.81 5.69 3.75
N GLN A 230 -8.89 6.00 4.64
CA GLN A 230 -8.64 5.17 5.81
C GLN A 230 -9.47 5.64 7.02
N GLY A 231 -10.33 4.74 7.54
CA GLY A 231 -11.21 5.03 8.68
C GLY A 231 -12.40 5.95 8.32
N GLY A 232 -13.04 6.51 9.35
CA GLY A 232 -14.26 7.34 9.18
C GLY A 232 -14.00 8.82 8.87
N ARG A 233 -12.75 9.23 8.65
CA ARG A 233 -12.40 10.64 8.45
C ARG A 233 -12.79 11.10 7.05
N VAL A 234 -13.56 12.19 6.99
CA VAL A 234 -13.98 12.82 5.73
C VAL A 234 -13.46 14.26 5.56
N HIS A 235 -12.93 14.87 6.63
CA HIS A 235 -12.29 16.18 6.58
C HIS A 235 -10.82 16.08 7.02
N TYR A 236 -9.92 16.56 6.17
CA TYR A 236 -8.47 16.47 6.33
C TYR A 236 -7.77 17.83 6.37
N ARG A 237 -8.48 18.93 6.05
CA ARG A 237 -7.91 20.29 5.96
C ARG A 237 -7.01 20.64 7.14
N GLU A 238 -7.49 20.54 8.37
CA GLU A 238 -6.71 20.90 9.55
C GLU A 238 -5.43 20.06 9.69
N HIS A 239 -5.50 18.78 9.34
CA HIS A 239 -4.38 17.88 9.51
C HIS A 239 -3.31 18.15 8.45
N LEU A 240 -3.74 18.35 7.20
CA LEU A 240 -2.86 18.78 6.12
C LEU A 240 -2.23 20.15 6.41
N GLN A 241 -3.00 21.13 6.89
CA GLN A 241 -2.48 22.45 7.22
C GLN A 241 -1.45 22.41 8.35
N ARG A 242 -1.65 21.56 9.38
CA ARG A 242 -0.66 21.41 10.46
C ARG A 242 0.64 20.81 9.96
N MET A 243 0.59 19.91 8.98
CA MET A 243 1.80 19.26 8.45
C MET A 243 2.53 20.11 7.42
N PHE A 244 1.77 20.82 6.60
CA PHE A 244 2.26 21.63 5.49
C PHE A 244 1.95 23.10 5.81
N SER A 245 2.46 23.58 6.96
CA SER A 245 2.16 24.91 7.50
C SER A 245 2.49 26.04 6.53
N GLU A 246 3.56 25.86 5.76
CA GLU A 246 4.08 26.84 4.80
C GLU A 246 3.34 26.80 3.45
N MET A 247 2.46 25.82 3.22
CA MET A 247 1.72 25.69 1.96
C MET A 247 0.36 26.38 2.04
N GLN A 248 -0.01 27.05 0.95
CA GLN A 248 -1.38 27.53 0.76
C GLN A 248 -2.28 26.35 0.44
N LEU A 249 -3.28 26.11 1.29
CA LEU A 249 -4.23 25.01 1.12
C LEU A 249 -5.60 25.52 0.66
N CYS A 250 -6.08 24.97 -0.46
CA CYS A 250 -7.44 25.15 -0.96
C CYS A 250 -8.22 23.84 -0.88
N ILE A 251 -9.46 23.90 -0.40
CA ILE A 251 -10.41 22.79 -0.53
C ILE A 251 -10.94 22.83 -1.96
N ILE A 252 -10.66 21.80 -2.75
CA ILE A 252 -11.23 21.67 -4.10
C ILE A 252 -12.61 21.04 -4.00
N ARG A 253 -12.74 20.00 -3.16
CA ARG A 253 -14.01 19.27 -2.98
C ARG A 253 -14.02 18.46 -1.69
N GLU A 254 -15.17 18.37 -1.04
CA GLU A 254 -15.44 17.42 0.05
C GLU A 254 -16.83 16.83 -0.13
N THR A 255 -16.91 15.51 -0.29
CA THR A 255 -18.15 14.73 -0.39
C THR A 255 -18.05 13.47 0.46
N PRO A 256 -19.15 12.72 0.66
CA PRO A 256 -19.10 11.42 1.31
C PRO A 256 -18.21 10.38 0.60
N GLN A 257 -17.86 10.56 -0.68
CA GLN A 257 -17.04 9.61 -1.45
C GLN A 257 -15.59 10.08 -1.64
N GLU A 258 -15.33 11.39 -1.57
CA GLU A 258 -14.01 11.94 -1.85
C GLU A 258 -13.74 13.25 -1.11
N SER A 259 -12.48 13.48 -0.73
CA SER A 259 -12.01 14.75 -0.20
C SER A 259 -10.72 15.14 -0.93
N ILE A 260 -10.74 16.29 -1.61
CA ILE A 260 -9.67 16.75 -2.51
C ILE A 260 -9.18 18.11 -2.05
N TYR A 261 -7.87 18.20 -1.82
CA TYR A 261 -7.19 19.41 -1.38
C TYR A 261 -6.05 19.74 -2.33
N GLN A 262 -5.88 21.03 -2.63
CA GLN A 262 -4.73 21.53 -3.38
C GLN A 262 -3.82 22.31 -2.43
N LEU A 263 -2.56 21.94 -2.40
CA LEU A 263 -1.50 22.60 -1.65
C LEU A 263 -0.53 23.25 -2.64
N ILE A 264 -0.18 24.51 -2.39
CA ILE A 264 0.69 25.31 -3.26
C ILE A 264 1.83 25.90 -2.44
N THR A 265 3.06 25.80 -2.95
CA THR A 265 4.25 26.48 -2.42
C THR A 265 5.27 26.69 -3.53
N ASP A 266 5.89 27.86 -3.59
CA ASP A 266 6.96 28.20 -4.54
C ASP A 266 6.66 27.78 -6.01
N GLY A 267 5.42 28.00 -6.45
CA GLY A 267 4.96 27.64 -7.80
C GLY A 267 4.71 26.15 -8.04
N ARG A 268 4.92 25.28 -7.04
CA ARG A 268 4.61 23.84 -7.09
C ARG A 268 3.19 23.56 -6.64
N ILE A 269 2.50 22.66 -7.34
CA ILE A 269 1.14 22.25 -7.02
C ILE A 269 1.12 20.77 -6.63
N MET A 270 0.59 20.48 -5.44
CA MET A 270 0.29 19.13 -4.96
C MET A 270 -1.20 18.99 -4.70
N ARG A 271 -1.87 18.08 -5.40
CA ARG A 271 -3.26 17.69 -5.13
C ARG A 271 -3.30 16.38 -4.37
N VAL A 272 -3.97 16.38 -3.23
CA VAL A 272 -4.14 15.21 -2.37
C VAL A 272 -5.61 14.80 -2.40
N HIS A 273 -5.86 13.56 -2.79
CA HIS A 273 -7.17 12.96 -2.99
C HIS A 273 -7.35 11.82 -1.99
N PHE A 274 -8.35 11.93 -1.11
CA PHE A 274 -8.80 10.84 -0.24
C PHE A 274 -10.08 10.26 -0.85
N ILE A 275 -10.03 9.04 -1.38
CA ILE A 275 -11.13 8.44 -2.15
C ILE A 275 -11.55 7.11 -1.53
N VAL A 276 -12.86 6.87 -1.43
CA VAL A 276 -13.38 5.57 -0.96
C VAL A 276 -13.13 4.48 -1.99
N GLY A 277 -12.50 3.37 -1.58
CA GLY A 277 -12.24 2.24 -2.46
C GLY A 277 -11.26 2.61 -3.57
N ALA A 278 -10.28 3.46 -3.26
CA ALA A 278 -9.29 3.89 -4.24
C ALA A 278 -8.39 2.73 -4.67
N ASP A 279 -8.17 1.76 -3.78
CA ASP A 279 -7.47 0.49 -4.03
C ASP A 279 -8.19 -0.40 -5.05
N GLU A 280 -9.46 -0.14 -5.35
CA GLU A 280 -10.21 -0.77 -6.43
C GLU A 280 -10.23 0.05 -7.72
N ASN A 281 -9.94 1.35 -7.66
CA ASN A 281 -10.20 2.28 -8.77
C ASN A 281 -8.95 2.93 -9.36
N PHE A 282 -7.81 2.84 -8.66
CA PHE A 282 -6.55 3.43 -9.11
C PHE A 282 -5.40 2.45 -8.97
N LEU A 283 -4.78 2.08 -10.09
CA LEU A 283 -3.67 1.12 -10.14
C LEU A 283 -2.54 1.46 -9.16
N PRO A 284 -2.08 2.72 -9.01
CA PRO A 284 -1.04 3.04 -8.04
C PRO A 284 -1.46 2.74 -6.59
N VAL A 285 -2.73 2.91 -6.25
CA VAL A 285 -3.26 2.61 -4.91
C VAL A 285 -3.33 1.10 -4.71
N SER A 286 -3.83 0.35 -5.70
CA SER A 286 -3.84 -1.12 -5.65
C SER A 286 -2.43 -1.70 -5.51
N LEU A 287 -1.45 -1.15 -6.22
CA LEU A 287 -0.05 -1.58 -6.10
C LEU A 287 0.49 -1.30 -4.69
N ALA A 288 0.22 -0.10 -4.15
CA ALA A 288 0.56 0.22 -2.76
C ALA A 288 -0.09 -0.75 -1.76
N SER A 289 -1.37 -1.11 -1.96
CA SER A 289 -2.10 -2.10 -1.17
C SER A 289 -1.37 -3.44 -1.14
N MET A 290 -0.96 -3.92 -2.32
CA MET A 290 -0.26 -5.19 -2.47
C MET A 290 1.11 -5.17 -1.79
N VAL A 291 1.85 -4.06 -1.87
CA VAL A 291 3.15 -3.90 -1.19
C VAL A 291 2.97 -3.94 0.33
N SER A 292 2.01 -3.16 0.85
CA SER A 292 1.68 -3.14 2.28
C SER A 292 1.31 -4.53 2.78
N LYS A 293 0.47 -5.25 2.03
CA LYS A 293 0.07 -6.61 2.38
C LYS A 293 1.24 -7.59 2.30
N TYR A 294 2.08 -7.51 1.27
CA TYR A 294 3.22 -8.40 1.12
C TYR A 294 4.19 -8.30 2.31
N LEU A 295 4.63 -7.08 2.63
CA LEU A 295 5.51 -6.82 3.77
C LEU A 295 4.88 -7.32 5.08
N ARG A 296 3.61 -7.01 5.30
CA ARG A 296 2.91 -7.43 6.52
C ARG A 296 2.88 -8.95 6.65
N GLU A 297 2.54 -9.68 5.59
CA GLU A 297 2.44 -11.14 5.66
C GLU A 297 3.81 -11.78 5.92
N LEU A 298 4.90 -11.26 5.33
CA LEU A 298 6.27 -11.73 5.65
C LEU A 298 6.62 -11.51 7.13
N LEU A 299 6.29 -10.33 7.68
CA LEU A 299 6.59 -9.99 9.07
C LEU A 299 5.73 -10.78 10.06
N VAL A 300 4.47 -11.06 9.73
CA VAL A 300 3.62 -11.96 10.51
C VAL A 300 4.08 -13.41 10.40
N ASP A 301 4.57 -13.85 9.24
CA ASP A 301 5.13 -15.19 9.07
C ASP A 301 6.35 -15.40 9.99
N ASN A 302 7.20 -14.39 10.14
CA ASN A 302 8.32 -14.43 11.10
C ASN A 302 7.86 -14.65 12.55
N ILE A 303 6.78 -13.98 12.96
CA ILE A 303 6.14 -14.20 14.28
C ILE A 303 5.71 -15.67 14.39
N ASN A 304 5.02 -16.20 13.36
CA ASN A 304 4.58 -17.59 13.36
C ASN A 304 5.77 -18.56 13.44
N CYS A 305 6.78 -18.43 12.57
CA CYS A 305 7.96 -19.29 12.56
C CYS A 305 8.63 -19.34 13.93
N TYR A 306 8.83 -18.18 14.58
CA TYR A 306 9.47 -18.11 15.88
C TYR A 306 8.68 -18.88 16.96
N PHE A 307 7.39 -18.60 17.11
CA PHE A 307 6.59 -19.19 18.18
C PHE A 307 6.23 -20.65 17.92
N LEU A 308 6.01 -21.04 16.66
CA LEU A 308 5.75 -22.44 16.31
C LEU A 308 7.00 -23.31 16.49
N HIS A 309 8.21 -22.76 16.31
CA HIS A 309 9.45 -23.47 16.63
C HIS A 309 9.56 -23.77 18.13
N LEU A 310 9.16 -22.81 18.99
CA LEU A 310 9.19 -22.98 20.44
C LEU A 310 8.02 -23.81 20.98
N CYS A 311 6.88 -23.81 20.30
CA CYS A 311 5.71 -24.61 20.67
C CYS A 311 4.98 -25.10 19.41
N PRO A 312 5.31 -26.30 18.90
CA PRO A 312 4.70 -26.84 17.67
C PRO A 312 3.19 -27.08 17.74
N ASP A 313 2.62 -27.16 18.96
CA ASP A 313 1.20 -27.48 19.18
C ASP A 313 0.24 -26.27 19.04
N ILE A 314 0.77 -25.08 18.75
CA ILE A 314 -0.05 -23.88 18.48
C ILE A 314 -0.30 -23.74 16.97
N LYS A 315 -1.47 -23.19 16.62
CA LYS A 315 -1.81 -22.89 15.22
C LYS A 315 -1.31 -21.51 14.81
N PRO A 316 -0.84 -21.31 13.57
CA PRO A 316 -0.39 -20.00 13.10
C PRO A 316 -1.53 -18.98 13.05
N THR A 317 -1.18 -17.71 13.12
CA THR A 317 -2.10 -16.56 13.16
C THR A 317 -1.87 -15.61 11.99
N ALA A 318 -2.96 -15.00 11.51
CA ALA A 318 -2.91 -13.82 10.64
C ALA A 318 -2.92 -12.52 11.46
N GLY A 319 -3.07 -12.62 12.78
CA GLY A 319 -3.03 -11.51 13.73
C GLY A 319 -4.33 -10.72 13.86
N TYR A 320 -5.42 -11.12 13.20
CA TYR A 320 -6.72 -10.46 13.34
C TYR A 320 -7.33 -10.76 14.71
N TRP A 321 -8.37 -10.01 15.09
CA TRP A 321 -8.93 -10.08 16.44
C TRP A 321 -9.21 -11.51 16.93
N LYS A 322 -10.01 -12.28 16.18
CA LYS A 322 -10.45 -13.62 16.61
C LYS A 322 -9.28 -14.62 16.68
N ASP A 323 -8.45 -14.69 15.64
CA ASP A 323 -7.38 -15.69 15.57
C ASP A 323 -6.11 -15.25 16.31
N GLY A 324 -5.86 -13.95 16.43
CA GLY A 324 -4.84 -13.36 17.28
C GLY A 324 -5.10 -13.65 18.76
N LEU A 325 -6.33 -13.44 19.26
CA LEU A 325 -6.67 -13.79 20.65
C LEU A 325 -6.52 -15.28 20.93
N ARG A 326 -6.94 -16.13 19.99
CA ARG A 326 -6.70 -17.57 20.07
C ARG A 326 -5.20 -17.88 20.18
N PHE A 327 -4.38 -17.26 19.32
CA PHE A 327 -2.93 -17.47 19.34
C PHE A 327 -2.30 -17.08 20.69
N ILE A 328 -2.67 -15.93 21.26
CA ILE A 328 -2.19 -15.50 22.59
C ILE A 328 -2.64 -16.48 23.68
N LYS A 329 -3.90 -16.92 23.65
CA LYS A 329 -4.40 -17.92 24.59
C LYS A 329 -3.66 -19.25 24.48
N ASP A 330 -3.42 -19.72 23.26
CA ASP A 330 -2.67 -20.95 23.00
C ASP A 330 -1.23 -20.83 23.54
N LEU A 331 -0.56 -19.69 23.35
CA LEU A 331 0.76 -19.45 23.93
C LEU A 331 0.75 -19.50 25.46
N GLN A 332 -0.24 -18.87 26.10
CA GLN A 332 -0.35 -18.87 27.57
C GLN A 332 -0.62 -20.25 28.15
N VAL A 333 -1.46 -21.05 27.48
CA VAL A 333 -1.89 -22.36 27.99
C VAL A 333 -0.91 -23.47 27.61
N LYS A 334 -0.41 -23.49 26.38
CA LYS A 334 0.40 -24.58 25.84
C LYS A 334 1.91 -24.31 25.93
N ALA A 335 2.31 -23.05 26.06
CA ALA A 335 3.71 -22.63 26.11
C ALA A 335 4.01 -21.68 27.28
N PRO A 336 3.61 -22.00 28.54
CA PRO A 336 3.81 -21.10 29.69
C PRO A 336 5.30 -20.80 29.98
N HIS A 337 6.21 -21.65 29.49
CA HIS A 337 7.66 -21.46 29.58
C HIS A 337 8.21 -20.44 28.57
N VAL A 338 7.48 -20.14 27.48
CA VAL A 338 7.89 -19.17 26.46
C VAL A 338 7.57 -17.76 26.95
N LYS A 339 8.61 -17.03 27.37
CA LYS A 339 8.50 -15.63 27.75
C LYS A 339 8.59 -14.72 26.53
N PHE A 340 7.69 -13.75 26.44
CA PHE A 340 7.73 -12.68 25.44
C PHE A 340 7.25 -11.37 26.07
N ASN A 341 7.68 -10.24 25.51
CA ASN A 341 7.16 -8.95 25.90
C ASN A 341 5.79 -8.70 25.23
N SER A 342 4.73 -8.60 26.02
CA SER A 342 3.38 -8.35 25.52
C SER A 342 3.27 -7.05 24.72
N ASP A 343 4.00 -6.00 25.11
CA ASP A 343 3.98 -4.71 24.43
C ASP A 343 4.67 -4.75 23.06
N GLN A 344 5.48 -5.78 22.81
CA GLN A 344 6.08 -6.06 21.51
C GLN A 344 5.19 -6.98 20.65
N LEU A 345 4.31 -7.78 21.23
CA LEU A 345 3.52 -8.76 20.47
C LEU A 345 2.09 -8.30 20.20
N ILE A 346 1.47 -7.61 21.18
CA ILE A 346 0.05 -7.28 21.19
C ILE A 346 -0.15 -5.77 21.07
N ARG A 347 -0.91 -5.35 20.05
CA ARG A 347 -1.30 -3.95 19.90
C ARG A 347 -2.35 -3.54 20.92
N CYS A 348 -2.19 -2.33 21.46
CA CYS A 348 -3.18 -1.69 22.30
C CYS A 348 -4.39 -1.24 21.47
N ARG A 349 -5.49 -1.03 22.18
CA ARG A 349 -6.77 -0.68 21.57
C ARG A 349 -6.92 0.80 21.26
#